data_AF-A0AAD7F837-F1
#
_entry.id   AF-A0AAD7F837-F1
#
_cell.length_a   1.000
_cell.length_b   1.000
_cell.length_c   1.000
_cell.angle_alpha   90.00
_cell.angle_beta   90.00
_cell.angle_gamma   90.00
#
_symmetry.space_group_name_H-M   'P 1'
#
loop_
_entity.id
_entity.type
_entity.pdbx_description
1 polymer ?
#
loop_
_entity_poly.entity_id
_entity_poly.type
_entity_poly.pdbx_seq_one_letter_code
_entity_poly.pdbx_strand_id
1 'polypeptide(L)'
;MDASDTSSLQSPGETVGDQKHDAPDAGRLYTLLHSNEPPKAAEIPFLRTITSEMGARLVSIDDEIKQLQTRRRTLALSHEQHKSVLSPLRSLAPEILGEIFAWTLPTVSEAFCRSQFQFGESPWNLTHVCSHWRAIAISAPSLWSLLV
;
A
#
# COMPACT_ATOMS: atom_id res chain seq x y z
N MET A 1 22.05 -5.25 -91.50
CA MET A 1 21.48 -4.67 -90.27
C MET A 1 21.98 -5.52 -89.11
N ASP A 2 23.29 -5.80 -89.07
CA ASP A 2 24.40 -4.94 -88.59
C ASP A 2 24.62 -5.29 -87.12
N ALA A 3 25.56 -6.19 -86.81
CA ALA A 3 27.02 -6.00 -86.76
C ALA A 3 27.48 -5.41 -85.40
N SER A 4 28.33 -6.22 -84.74
CA SER A 4 29.48 -5.83 -83.91
C SER A 4 29.20 -5.22 -82.53
N ASP A 5 29.48 -5.98 -81.45
CA ASP A 5 30.78 -6.01 -80.74
C ASP A 5 31.12 -4.72 -80.01
N THR A 6 31.20 -4.78 -78.67
CA THR A 6 32.43 -4.41 -77.94
C THR A 6 32.43 -5.08 -76.57
N SER A 7 33.47 -5.90 -76.38
CA SER A 7 33.95 -6.44 -75.12
C SER A 7 34.62 -5.34 -74.28
N SER A 8 34.46 -5.36 -72.96
CA SER A 8 35.52 -4.94 -72.00
C SER A 8 35.21 -5.41 -70.57
N LEU A 9 35.97 -6.42 -70.17
CA LEU A 9 36.56 -6.70 -68.84
C LEU A 9 36.19 -5.77 -67.68
N GLN A 10 35.70 -6.37 -66.57
CA GLN A 10 36.30 -6.24 -65.23
C GLN A 10 35.68 -7.29 -64.27
N SER A 11 36.54 -8.07 -63.60
CA SER A 11 36.31 -8.78 -62.33
C SER A 11 37.45 -8.35 -61.40
N PRO A 12 37.47 -8.57 -60.06
CA PRO A 12 36.48 -9.07 -59.12
C PRO A 12 36.25 -8.08 -57.92
N GLY A 13 35.22 -8.32 -57.11
CA GLY A 13 35.02 -7.59 -55.86
C GLY A 13 34.22 -8.40 -54.84
N GLU A 14 34.92 -9.15 -54.00
CA GLU A 14 34.44 -9.54 -52.68
C GLU A 14 34.02 -8.29 -51.89
N THR A 15 32.79 -8.26 -51.37
CA THR A 15 32.51 -7.77 -50.03
C THR A 15 31.37 -8.63 -49.47
N VAL A 16 31.69 -9.61 -48.62
CA VAL A 16 31.81 -9.44 -47.17
C VAL A 16 30.46 -9.12 -46.55
N GLY A 17 29.89 -10.17 -45.95
CA GLY A 17 29.13 -10.10 -44.71
C GLY A 17 27.85 -9.29 -44.77
N ASP A 18 26.76 -9.92 -45.20
CA ASP A 18 25.43 -9.55 -44.75
C ASP A 18 25.39 -9.71 -43.23
N GLN A 19 25.62 -8.59 -42.54
CA GLN A 19 25.55 -8.43 -41.11
C GLN A 19 24.10 -8.67 -40.67
N LYS A 20 23.88 -9.91 -40.26
CA LYS A 20 22.75 -10.36 -39.46
C LYS A 20 22.51 -9.35 -38.33
N HIS A 21 21.44 -8.57 -38.48
CA HIS A 21 20.84 -7.75 -37.42
C HIS A 21 20.26 -8.70 -36.37
N ASP A 22 21.13 -9.29 -35.56
CA ASP A 22 20.72 -10.02 -34.38
C ASP A 22 20.45 -9.00 -33.26
N ALA A 23 19.22 -9.00 -32.77
CA ALA A 23 18.85 -8.43 -31.47
C ALA A 23 19.91 -8.83 -30.43
N PRO A 24 20.20 -8.00 -29.40
CA PRO A 24 21.23 -8.36 -28.44
C PRO A 24 20.80 -9.63 -27.74
N ASP A 25 21.54 -10.67 -28.09
CA ASP A 25 21.51 -11.96 -27.46
C ASP A 25 21.58 -11.72 -25.94
N ALA A 26 20.75 -12.39 -25.14
CA ALA A 26 20.71 -12.20 -23.69
C ALA A 26 22.11 -12.37 -23.05
N GLY A 27 22.99 -13.14 -23.72
CA GLY A 27 24.42 -13.25 -23.39
C GLY A 27 25.20 -11.94 -23.47
N ARG A 28 24.89 -11.03 -24.41
CA ARG A 28 25.60 -9.75 -24.55
C ARG A 28 25.32 -8.80 -23.40
N LEU A 29 24.06 -8.71 -22.97
CA LEU A 29 23.68 -7.98 -21.75
C LEU A 29 24.38 -8.57 -20.51
N TYR A 30 24.42 -9.90 -20.41
CA TYR A 30 25.12 -10.58 -19.31
C TYR A 30 26.62 -10.24 -19.29
N THR A 31 27.30 -10.25 -20.44
CA THR A 31 28.71 -9.87 -20.52
C THR A 31 28.93 -8.40 -20.16
N LEU A 32 28.08 -7.48 -20.61
CA LEU A 32 28.18 -6.06 -20.23
C LEU A 32 27.95 -5.81 -18.74
N LEU A 33 27.19 -6.68 -18.07
CA LEU A 33 26.97 -6.60 -16.62
C LEU A 33 28.13 -7.17 -15.80
N HIS A 34 28.91 -8.10 -16.38
CA HIS A 34 30.00 -8.80 -15.68
C HIS A 34 31.39 -8.40 -16.18
N SER A 35 31.48 -7.51 -17.15
CA SER A 35 32.73 -6.92 -17.65
C SER A 35 32.60 -5.41 -17.67
N ASN A 36 33.69 -4.69 -17.36
CA ASN A 36 33.71 -3.22 -17.41
C ASN A 36 33.90 -2.70 -18.86
N GLU A 37 33.42 -3.45 -19.86
CA GLU A 37 33.49 -3.11 -21.26
C GLU A 37 32.39 -2.08 -21.61
N PRO A 38 32.69 -0.96 -22.27
CA PRO A 38 31.66 -0.04 -22.72
C PRO A 38 30.77 -0.68 -23.80
N PRO A 39 29.45 -0.42 -23.80
CA PRO A 39 28.56 -0.90 -24.87
C PRO A 39 28.98 -0.29 -26.21
N LYS A 40 28.87 -1.07 -27.28
CA LYS A 40 29.20 -0.63 -28.63
C LYS A 40 28.22 0.46 -29.05
N ALA A 41 28.66 1.39 -29.90
CA ALA A 41 27.83 2.52 -30.34
C ALA A 41 26.47 2.10 -30.95
N ALA A 42 26.43 0.94 -31.62
CA ALA A 42 25.21 0.36 -32.18
C ALA A 42 24.24 -0.24 -31.13
N GLU A 43 24.74 -0.64 -29.96
CA GLU A 43 23.95 -1.25 -28.87
C GLU A 43 23.26 -0.17 -28.02
N ILE A 44 23.85 1.02 -27.92
CA ILE A 44 23.35 2.15 -27.10
C ILE A 44 21.89 2.54 -27.40
N PRO A 45 21.46 2.81 -28.66
CA PRO A 45 20.09 3.24 -28.91
C PRO A 45 19.06 2.16 -28.52
N PHE A 46 19.41 0.90 -28.76
CA PHE A 46 18.57 -0.24 -28.39
C PHE A 46 18.46 -0.37 -26.86
N LEU A 47 19.59 -0.35 -26.15
CA LEU A 47 19.61 -0.44 -24.68
C LEU A 47 18.84 0.72 -24.03
N ARG A 48 18.96 1.93 -24.59
CA ARG A 48 18.17 3.09 -24.15
C ARG A 48 16.67 2.88 -24.34
N THR A 49 16.27 2.34 -25.49
CA THR A 49 14.86 2.06 -25.80
C THR A 49 14.28 1.06 -24.81
N ILE A 50 14.95 -0.07 -24.59
CA ILE A 50 14.52 -1.07 -23.62
C ILE A 50 14.47 -0.48 -22.20
N THR A 51 15.51 0.24 -21.78
CA THR A 51 15.55 0.84 -20.43
C THR A 51 14.40 1.83 -20.25
N SER A 52 14.10 2.63 -21.27
CA SER A 52 12.97 3.56 -21.26
C SER A 52 11.63 2.82 -21.18
N GLU A 53 11.45 1.75 -21.94
CA GLU A 53 10.23 0.94 -21.92
C GLU A 53 10.04 0.26 -20.55
N MET A 54 11.09 -0.34 -20.00
CA MET A 54 11.07 -0.91 -18.66
C MET A 54 10.74 0.16 -17.62
N GLY A 55 11.33 1.35 -17.72
CA GLY A 55 11.02 2.49 -16.86
C GLY A 55 9.55 2.89 -16.92
N ALA A 56 8.96 2.98 -18.12
CA ALA A 56 7.55 3.28 -18.29
C ALA A 56 6.63 2.20 -17.67
N ARG A 57 6.99 0.92 -17.83
CA ARG A 57 6.27 -0.20 -17.20
C ARG A 57 6.33 -0.14 -15.67
N LEU A 58 7.50 0.21 -15.10
CA LEU A 58 7.63 0.40 -13.65
C LEU A 58 6.70 1.49 -13.13
N VAL A 59 6.66 2.66 -13.80
CA VAL A 59 5.76 3.75 -13.44
C VAL A 59 4.29 3.30 -13.48
N SER A 60 3.89 2.56 -14.52
CA SER A 60 2.53 2.02 -14.63
C SER A 60 2.18 1.07 -13.47
N ILE A 61 3.11 0.19 -13.08
CA ILE A 61 2.91 -0.75 -11.96
C ILE A 61 2.82 0.02 -10.64
N ASP A 62 3.68 1.03 -10.43
CA ASP A 62 3.65 1.85 -9.23
C ASP A 62 2.31 2.59 -9.07
N ASP A 63 1.74 3.06 -10.17
CA ASP A 63 0.43 3.71 -10.14
C ASP A 63 -0.70 2.72 -9.85
N GLU A 64 -0.64 1.49 -10.38
CA GLU A 64 -1.57 0.42 -10.02
C GLU A 64 -1.46 0.06 -8.53
N ILE A 65 -0.25 -0.04 -7.99
CA ILE A 65 -0.01 -0.29 -6.56
C ILE A 65 -0.67 0.82 -5.72
N LYS A 66 -0.48 2.10 -6.07
CA LYS A 66 -1.11 3.22 -5.35
C LYS A 66 -2.63 3.13 -5.38
N GLN A 67 -3.22 2.78 -6.52
CA GLN A 67 -4.67 2.62 -6.65
C GLN A 67 -5.20 1.47 -5.78
N LEU A 68 -4.55 0.31 -5.84
CA LEU A 68 -4.90 -0.85 -5.01
C LEU A 68 -4.77 -0.56 -3.52
N GLN A 69 -3.72 0.14 -3.09
CA GLN A 69 -3.53 0.54 -1.70
C GLN A 69 -4.63 1.50 -1.23
N THR A 70 -5.07 2.42 -2.09
CA THR A 70 -6.17 3.35 -1.77
C THR A 70 -7.47 2.59 -1.61
N ARG A 71 -7.79 1.70 -2.55
CA ARG A 71 -8.98 0.83 -2.47
C ARG A 71 -8.97 -0.05 -1.21
N ARG A 72 -7.81 -0.63 -0.86
CA ARG A 72 -7.64 -1.41 0.38
C ARG A 72 -7.94 -0.56 1.62
N ARG A 73 -7.43 0.66 1.69
CA ARG A 73 -7.69 1.57 2.83
C ARG A 73 -9.18 1.88 2.96
N THR A 74 -9.86 2.21 1.86
CA THR A 74 -11.31 2.48 1.88
C THR A 74 -12.11 1.27 2.34
N LEU A 75 -11.78 0.07 1.83
CA LEU A 75 -12.47 -1.16 2.25
C LEU A 75 -12.20 -1.49 3.73
N ALA A 76 -10.97 -1.32 4.21
CA ALA A 76 -10.64 -1.54 5.61
C ALA A 76 -11.42 -0.60 6.54
N LEU A 77 -11.55 0.68 6.17
CA LEU A 77 -12.37 1.65 6.91
C LEU A 77 -13.84 1.23 6.95
N SER A 78 -14.41 0.87 5.80
CA SER A 78 -15.79 0.37 5.73
C SER A 78 -15.96 -0.89 6.57
N HIS A 79 -15.02 -1.84 6.52
CA HIS A 79 -15.06 -3.07 7.30
C HIS A 79 -15.08 -2.79 8.81
N GLU A 80 -14.20 -1.92 9.31
CA GLU A 80 -14.19 -1.55 10.73
C GLU A 80 -15.47 -0.81 11.14
N GLN A 81 -16.03 0.05 10.27
CA GLN A 81 -17.32 0.68 10.52
C GLN A 81 -18.43 -0.36 10.68
N HIS A 82 -18.53 -1.33 9.77
CA HIS A 82 -19.54 -2.39 9.85
C HIS A 82 -19.33 -3.27 11.09
N LYS A 83 -18.08 -3.64 11.40
CA LYS A 83 -17.75 -4.38 12.62
C LYS A 83 -18.14 -3.62 13.88
N SER A 84 -17.96 -2.29 13.90
CA SER A 84 -18.39 -1.44 15.02
C SER A 84 -19.92 -1.42 15.17
N VAL A 85 -20.66 -1.48 14.06
CA VAL A 85 -22.14 -1.52 14.05
C VAL A 85 -22.65 -2.87 14.53
N LEU A 86 -22.00 -3.96 14.11
CA LEU A 86 -22.32 -5.32 14.52
C LEU A 86 -21.75 -5.68 15.90
N SER A 87 -21.12 -4.73 16.59
CA SER A 87 -20.59 -4.97 17.93
C SER A 87 -21.71 -5.39 18.88
N PRO A 88 -21.58 -6.54 19.58
CA PRO A 88 -22.57 -7.00 20.56
C PRO A 88 -22.88 -5.98 21.66
N LEU A 89 -21.95 -5.04 21.91
CA LEU A 89 -22.14 -3.94 22.86
C LEU A 89 -23.26 -2.97 22.44
N ARG A 90 -23.64 -2.92 21.16
CA ARG A 90 -24.77 -2.10 20.68
C ARG A 90 -26.12 -2.82 20.80
N SER A 91 -26.13 -4.14 20.95
CA SER A 91 -27.34 -4.94 21.16
C SER A 91 -27.57 -5.27 22.63
N LEU A 92 -26.64 -4.90 23.51
CA LEU A 92 -26.78 -5.12 24.94
C LEU A 92 -27.84 -4.17 25.51
N ALA A 93 -28.71 -4.69 26.37
CA ALA A 93 -29.70 -3.86 27.03
C ALA A 93 -29.01 -2.80 27.90
N PRO A 94 -29.53 -1.56 27.94
CA PRO A 94 -28.90 -0.46 28.67
C PRO A 94 -28.71 -0.76 30.16
N GLU A 95 -29.58 -1.60 30.74
CA GLU A 95 -29.49 -2.06 32.13
C GLU A 95 -28.24 -2.91 32.37
N ILE A 96 -27.95 -3.85 31.48
CA ILE A 96 -26.76 -4.72 31.58
C ILE A 96 -25.49 -3.91 31.36
N LEU A 97 -25.52 -2.93 30.44
CA LEU A 97 -24.38 -2.05 30.21
C LEU A 97 -24.13 -1.15 31.44
N GLY A 98 -25.18 -0.63 32.06
CA GLY A 98 -25.11 0.13 33.31
C GLY A 98 -24.56 -0.70 34.47
N GLU A 99 -24.96 -1.96 34.58
CA GLU A 99 -24.40 -2.91 35.55
C GLU A 99 -22.90 -3.10 35.31
N ILE A 100 -22.48 -3.39 34.07
CA ILE A 100 -21.05 -3.50 33.70
C ILE A 100 -20.29 -2.24 34.07
N PHE A 101 -20.86 -1.05 33.83
CA PHE A 101 -20.24 0.22 34.23
C PHE A 101 -20.04 0.30 35.75
N ALA A 102 -20.99 -0.20 36.54
CA ALA A 102 -20.88 -0.20 38.00
C ALA A 102 -19.69 -1.04 38.48
N TRP A 103 -19.39 -2.15 37.81
CA TRP A 103 -18.20 -2.98 38.08
C TRP A 103 -16.87 -2.31 37.73
N THR A 104 -16.89 -1.25 36.91
CA THR A 104 -15.67 -0.49 36.58
C THR A 104 -15.37 0.65 37.55
N LEU A 105 -16.24 0.90 38.53
CA LEU A 105 -16.01 1.89 39.57
C LEU A 105 -15.06 1.33 40.62
N PRO A 106 -14.14 2.15 41.17
CA PRO A 106 -13.33 1.75 42.30
C PRO A 106 -14.23 1.45 43.51
N THR A 107 -13.85 0.44 44.30
CA THR A 107 -14.57 0.15 45.56
C THR A 107 -14.38 1.33 46.53
N VAL A 108 -15.32 1.57 47.44
CA VAL A 108 -15.24 2.67 48.44
C VAL A 108 -13.88 2.70 49.17
N SER A 109 -13.32 1.52 49.48
CA SER A 109 -11.98 1.42 50.09
C SER A 109 -10.85 1.91 49.18
N GLU A 110 -10.95 1.67 47.87
CA GLU A 110 -9.95 2.09 46.88
C GLU A 110 -10.08 3.58 46.58
N ALA A 111 -11.32 4.10 46.49
CA ALA A 111 -11.60 5.52 46.32
C ALA A 111 -11.14 6.35 47.53
N PHE A 112 -11.21 5.80 48.74
CA PHE A 112 -10.71 6.48 49.95
C PHE A 112 -9.17 6.50 50.02
N CYS A 113 -8.50 5.44 49.58
CA CYS A 113 -7.03 5.39 49.52
C CYS A 113 -6.46 6.22 48.37
N ARG A 114 -7.20 6.35 47.25
CA ARG A 114 -6.85 7.22 46.13
C ARG A 114 -7.44 8.59 46.41
N SER A 115 -6.67 9.47 47.04
CA SER A 115 -7.09 10.85 47.30
C SER A 115 -7.60 11.50 46.00
N GLN A 116 -8.91 11.64 45.89
CA GLN A 116 -9.66 12.16 44.74
C GLN A 116 -9.72 11.23 43.53
N PHE A 117 -10.95 10.98 43.04
CA PHE A 117 -11.19 10.56 41.67
C PHE A 117 -10.40 11.50 40.75
N GLN A 118 -9.35 10.99 40.12
CA GLN A 118 -8.58 11.78 39.19
C GLN A 118 -9.48 12.13 38.02
N PHE A 119 -9.54 13.41 37.63
CA PHE A 119 -10.25 13.84 36.43
C PHE A 119 -9.73 13.04 35.23
N GLY A 120 -10.50 12.04 34.79
CA GLY A 120 -10.05 11.05 33.79
C GLY A 120 -10.14 9.58 34.22
N GLU A 121 -10.70 9.24 35.38
CA GLU A 121 -11.05 7.86 35.75
C GLU A 121 -12.55 7.57 35.56
N SER A 122 -12.96 6.30 35.69
CA SER A 122 -14.38 5.91 35.69
C SER A 122 -15.15 6.78 36.71
N PRO A 123 -16.37 7.27 36.40
CA PRO A 123 -17.19 7.03 35.20
C PRO A 123 -16.91 7.93 33.98
N TRP A 124 -15.99 8.90 34.04
CA TRP A 124 -15.80 9.90 32.97
C TRP A 124 -15.36 9.22 31.67
N ASN A 125 -14.44 8.27 31.74
CA ASN A 125 -13.95 7.53 30.57
C ASN A 125 -15.06 6.83 29.79
N LEU A 126 -16.09 6.33 30.49
CA LEU A 126 -17.22 5.64 29.85
C LEU A 126 -18.04 6.61 28.98
N THR A 127 -18.13 7.88 29.39
CA THR A 127 -18.84 8.93 28.63
C THR A 127 -18.10 9.37 27.36
N HIS A 128 -16.82 9.03 27.21
CA HIS A 128 -16.01 9.38 26.04
C HIS A 128 -15.97 8.27 24.96
N VAL A 129 -16.50 7.07 25.23
CA VAL A 129 -16.47 5.93 24.29
C VAL A 129 -17.41 6.15 23.10
N CYS A 130 -18.68 6.43 23.33
CA CYS A 130 -19.65 6.76 22.29
C CYS A 130 -20.88 7.49 22.85
N SER A 131 -21.75 8.01 21.98
CA SER A 131 -22.99 8.70 22.41
C SER A 131 -23.94 7.80 23.19
N HIS A 132 -24.02 6.50 22.85
CA HIS A 132 -24.88 5.54 23.54
C HIS A 132 -24.40 5.26 24.98
N TRP A 133 -23.09 5.03 25.15
CA TRP A 133 -22.48 4.83 26.48
C TRP A 133 -22.62 6.07 27.35
N ARG A 134 -22.47 7.26 26.75
CA ARG A 134 -22.71 8.53 27.45
C ARG A 134 -24.15 8.66 27.93
N ALA A 135 -25.13 8.35 27.08
CA ALA A 135 -26.53 8.43 27.45
C ALA A 135 -26.84 7.50 28.65
N ILE A 136 -26.34 6.26 28.60
CA ILE A 136 -26.53 5.28 29.67
C ILE A 136 -25.83 5.75 30.95
N ALA A 137 -24.56 6.16 30.86
CA ALA A 137 -23.80 6.61 32.02
C ALA A 137 -24.43 7.83 32.71
N ILE A 138 -24.95 8.80 31.95
CA ILE A 138 -25.67 9.96 32.50
C ILE A 138 -27.01 9.54 33.13
N SER A 139 -27.70 8.58 32.51
CA SER A 139 -29.01 8.09 33.01
C SER A 139 -28.91 7.17 34.23
N ALA A 140 -27.71 6.81 34.67
CA ALA A 140 -27.45 5.93 35.81
C ALA A 140 -26.85 6.72 36.98
N PRO A 141 -27.67 7.30 37.87
CA PRO A 141 -27.20 8.08 39.03
C PRO A 141 -26.26 7.30 39.96
N SER A 142 -26.39 5.97 40.01
CA SER A 142 -25.54 5.08 40.81
C SER A 142 -24.07 5.13 40.41
N LEU A 143 -23.75 5.49 39.16
CA LEU A 143 -22.37 5.65 38.72
C LEU A 143 -21.71 6.91 39.29
N TRP A 144 -22.52 7.90 39.68
CA TRP A 144 -22.06 9.20 40.16
C TRP A 144 -22.17 9.36 41.68
N SER A 145 -22.75 8.37 42.39
CA SER A 145 -22.94 8.46 43.84
C SER A 145 -21.65 8.30 44.65
N LEU A 146 -20.57 7.83 44.04
CA LEU A 146 -19.24 7.68 44.67
C LEU A 146 -18.39 8.94 44.58
N LEU A 147 -18.89 10.00 43.94
CA LEU A 147 -18.24 11.32 43.88
C LEU A 147 -18.71 12.15 45.06
N VAL A 148 -17.99 12.03 46.17
CA VAL A 148 -18.16 12.90 47.35
C VAL A 148 -16.85 13.58 47.65
#